data_AF-A0A2D2AYW6-F1
#
_entry.id   AF-A0A2D2AYW6-F1
#
_cell.length_a   1.000
_cell.length_b   1.000
_cell.length_c   1.000
_cell.angle_alpha   90.00
_cell.angle_beta   90.00
_cell.angle_gamma   90.00
#
_symmetry.space_group_name_H-M   'P 1'
#
loop_
_entity.id
_entity.type
_entity.pdbx_description
1 polymer ?
#
loop_
_entity_poly.entity_id
_entity_poly.type
_entity_poly.pdbx_seq_one_letter_code
_entity_poly.pdbx_strand_id
1 'polypeptide(L)' 'MSHTEQHNGYAVVVQRAADRWSWAINDVDANIAASGEAADRETAWRTGVVAADVIGRLQRARRRAV' A
#
# COMPACT_ATOMS: atom_id res chain seq x y z
N MET A 1 -11.01 -11.03 7.28
CA MET A 1 -9.74 -10.90 8.02
C MET A 1 -8.90 -9.88 7.27
N SER A 2 -8.50 -8.80 7.93
CA SER A 2 -7.66 -7.73 7.39
C SER A 2 -6.29 -7.77 8.07
N HIS A 3 -5.23 -7.44 7.33
CA HIS A 3 -3.86 -7.33 7.81
C HIS A 3 -3.36 -5.91 7.50
N THR A 4 -2.81 -5.23 8.50
CA THR A 4 -2.34 -3.85 8.35
C THR A 4 -0.89 -3.74 8.82
N GLU A 5 -0.04 -3.15 7.98
CA GLU A 5 1.37 -2.85 8.31
C GLU A 5 1.73 -1.43 7.92
N GLN A 6 2.62 -0.80 8.69
CA GLN A 6 3.18 0.50 8.35
C GLN A 6 4.50 0.35 7.60
N HIS A 7 4.64 1.06 6.49
CA HIS A 7 5.85 1.06 5.67
C HIS A 7 6.13 2.48 5.13
N ASN A 8 7.30 3.05 5.46
CA ASN A 8 7.73 4.38 5.01
C ASN A 8 6.73 5.54 5.26
N GLY A 9 5.94 5.49 6.34
CA GLY A 9 4.92 6.50 6.65
C GLY A 9 3.60 6.31 5.90
N TYR A 10 3.41 5.17 5.23
CA TYR A 10 2.15 4.72 4.67
C TYR A 10 1.65 3.49 5.41
N ALA A 11 0.33 3.32 5.50
CA ALA A 11 -0.29 2.10 5.97
C ALA A 11 -0.70 1.23 4.78
N VAL A 12 -0.22 -0.01 4.74
CA VAL A 12 -0.65 -1.03 3.77
C VAL A 12 -1.74 -1.87 4.42
N VAL A 13 -2.93 -1.86 3.83
CA VAL A 13 -4.09 -2.63 4.26
C VAL A 13 -4.35 -3.72 3.24
N VAL A 14 -4.36 -4.98 3.69
CA VAL A 14 -4.69 -6.15 2.87
C VAL A 14 -5.97 -6.77 3.40
N GLN A 15 -6.93 -7.03 2.51
CA GLN A 15 -8.22 -7.61 2.87
C GLN A 15 -8.70 -8.60 1.81
N ARG A 16 -9.49 -9.58 2.23
CA ARG A 16 -10.15 -10.50 1.29
C ARG A 16 -11.40 -9.83 0.71
N ALA A 17 -11.51 -9.84 -0.63
CA ALA A 17 -12.65 -9.31 -1.39
C ALA A 17 -13.25 -10.44 -2.22
N ALA A 18 -14.39 -10.98 -1.78
CA ALA A 18 -15.11 -12.11 -2.41
C ALA A 18 -14.19 -13.30 -2.78
N ASP A 19 -13.72 -13.36 -4.03
CA ASP A 19 -12.88 -14.38 -4.65
C ASP A 19 -11.39 -13.99 -4.77
N ARG A 20 -11.05 -12.72 -4.51
CA ARG A 20 -9.69 -12.17 -4.61
C ARG A 20 -9.23 -11.52 -3.29
N TRP A 21 -7.99 -11.05 -3.28
CA TRP A 21 -7.42 -10.24 -2.22
C TRP A 21 -7.19 -8.82 -2.74
N SER A 22 -7.61 -7.82 -1.99
CA SER A 22 -7.31 -6.43 -2.29
C SER A 22 -6.26 -5.87 -1.34
N TRP A 23 -5.51 -4.91 -1.84
CA TRP A 23 -4.56 -4.13 -1.08
C TRP A 23 -4.80 -2.64 -1.34
N ALA A 24 -4.59 -1.82 -0.31
CA ALA A 24 -4.65 -0.38 -0.39
C ALA A 24 -3.53 0.24 0.44
N ILE A 25 -3.02 1.39 -0.01
CA ILE A 25 -1.98 2.16 0.65
C ILE A 25 -2.61 3.48 1.07
N ASN A 26 -2.63 3.74 2.38
CA ASN A 26 -3.12 4.99 2.94
C ASN A 26 -1.95 5.85 3.41
N ASP A 27 -2.04 7.16 3.17
CA ASP A 27 -1.13 8.12 3.78
C ASP A 27 -1.49 8.39 5.26
N VAL A 28 -0.75 9.29 5.91
CA VAL A 28 -0.95 9.66 7.32
C VAL A 28 -2.30 10.34 7.58
N ASP A 29 -2.93 10.89 6.55
CA ASP A 29 -4.23 11.56 6.60
C ASP A 29 -5.37 10.61 6.19
N ALA A 30 -5.07 9.30 6.09
CA ALA A 30 -5.99 8.24 5.67
C ALA A 30 -6.52 8.37 4.23
N ASN A 31 -5.85 9.12 3.36
CA ASN A 31 -6.17 9.14 1.93
C ASN A 31 -5.54 7.94 1.22
N ILE A 32 -6.29 7.35 0.28
CA ILE A 32 -5.79 6.24 -0.54
C ILE A 32 -4.80 6.80 -1.57
N ALA A 33 -3.51 6.45 -1.41
CA ALA A 33 -2.45 6.79 -2.35
C ALA A 33 -2.42 5.84 -3.55
N ALA A 34 -2.74 4.56 -3.33
CA ALA A 34 -2.83 3.53 -4.37
C ALA A 34 -3.60 2.32 -3.86
N SER A 35 -4.18 1.53 -4.77
CA SER A 35 -4.84 0.27 -4.46
C SER A 35 -4.77 -0.71 -5.63
N GLY A 36 -5.08 -1.98 -5.35
CA GLY A 36 -5.16 -3.02 -6.36
C GLY A 36 -5.70 -4.33 -5.82
N GLU A 37 -5.71 -5.33 -6.69
CA GLU A 37 -6.17 -6.69 -6.39
C GLU A 37 -5.11 -7.74 -6.78
N ALA A 38 -5.15 -8.89 -6.11
CA ALA A 38 -4.32 -10.05 -6.38
C ALA A 38 -5.10 -11.35 -6.13
N ALA A 39 -4.64 -12.45 -6.73
CA ALA A 39 -5.27 -13.75 -6.60
C ALA A 39 -5.16 -14.32 -5.17
N ASP A 40 -4.09 -14.00 -4.44
CA ASP A 40 -3.82 -14.52 -3.11
C ASP A 40 -3.29 -13.43 -2.15
N ARG A 41 -3.34 -13.75 -0.85
CA ARG A 41 -2.97 -12.83 0.24
C ARG A 41 -1.51 -12.40 0.16
N GLU A 42 -0.62 -13.33 -0.13
CA GLU A 42 0.82 -13.08 -0.10
C GLU A 42 1.20 -12.14 -1.25
N THR A 43 0.65 -12.36 -2.43
CA THR A 43 0.80 -11.47 -3.57
C THR A 43 0.23 -10.09 -3.27
N ALA A 44 -0.98 -9.99 -2.71
CA ALA A 44 -1.56 -8.70 -2.31
C ALA A 44 -0.66 -7.93 -1.32
N TRP A 45 -0.13 -8.63 -0.32
CA TRP A 45 0.78 -8.04 0.67
C TRP A 45 2.09 -7.57 0.05
N ARG A 46 2.78 -8.42 -0.71
CA ARG A 46 4.05 -8.06 -1.37
C ARG A 46 3.89 -6.90 -2.32
N THR A 47 2.84 -6.90 -3.15
CA THR A 47 2.57 -5.80 -4.08
C THR A 47 2.29 -4.51 -3.33
N GLY A 48 1.48 -4.55 -2.26
CA GLY A 48 1.21 -3.39 -1.42
C GLY A 48 2.46 -2.81 -0.75
N VAL A 49 3.34 -3.65 -0.20
CA VAL A 49 4.60 -3.23 0.42
C VAL A 49 5.54 -2.58 -0.59
N VAL A 50 5.72 -3.20 -1.77
CA VAL A 50 6.57 -2.64 -2.84
C VAL A 50 6.03 -1.29 -3.31
N ALA A 51 4.73 -1.19 -3.55
CA ALA A 51 4.10 0.07 -3.97
C ALA A 51 4.26 1.16 -2.89
N ALA A 52 4.15 0.83 -1.60
CA ALA A 52 4.35 1.79 -0.50
C ALA A 52 5.79 2.31 -0.45
N ASP A 53 6.79 1.45 -0.70
CA ASP A 53 8.19 1.87 -0.77
C ASP A 53 8.46 2.78 -1.98
N VAL A 54 7.93 2.43 -3.16
CA VAL A 54 8.05 3.27 -4.36
C VAL A 54 7.43 4.65 -4.15
N ILE A 55 6.19 4.72 -3.66
CA ILE A 55 5.49 5.98 -3.38
C ILE A 55 6.28 6.81 -2.37
N GLY A 56 6.76 6.19 -1.28
CA GLY A 56 7.56 6.88 -0.27
C GLY A 56 8.88 7.43 -0.80
N ARG A 57 9.54 6.74 -1.73
CA ARG A 57 10.75 7.24 -2.42
C ARG A 57 10.43 8.43 -3.34
N LEU A 58 9.36 8.34 -4.13
CA LEU A 58 8.95 9.42 -5.04
C LEU A 58 8.60 10.70 -4.27
N GLN A 59 7.87 10.59 -3.16
CA GLN A 59 7.51 11.76 -2.34
C GLN A 59 8.71 12.39 -1.62
N ARG A 60 9.71 11.59 -1.23
CA ARG A 60 10.99 12.12 -0.72
C ARG A 60 11.79 12.83 -1.81
N ALA A 61 11.85 12.28 -3.02
CA ALA A 61 12.50 12.93 -4.16
C ALA A 61 11.82 14.26 -4.50
N ARG A 62 10.48 14.30 -4.55
CA ARG A 62 9.70 15.52 -4.78
C ARG A 62 10.04 16.61 -3.76
N ARG A 63 10.13 16.27 -2.47
CA ARG A 63 10.47 17.23 -1.39
C ARG A 63 11.89 17.79 -1.49
N ARG A 64 12.82 17.10 -2.15
CA ARG A 64 14.20 17.58 -2.35
C ARG A 64 14.37 18.43 -3.60
N ALA A 65 13.42 18.36 -4.53
CA ALA A 65 13.44 19.14 -5.77
C ALA A 65 12.84 20.54 -5.63
N VAL A 66 12.33 20.86 -4.43
CA VAL A 66 11.84 22.19 -4.01
C VAL A 66 12.89 22.82 -3.13
#